data_AF-A0A380H0S3-F1
#
_entry.id   AF-A0A380H0S3-F1
#
_cell.length_a   1.000
_cell.length_b   1.000
_cell.length_c   1.000
_cell.angle_alpha   90.00
_cell.angle_beta   90.00
_cell.angle_gamma   90.00
#
_symmetry.space_group_name_H-M   'P 1'
#
loop_
_entity.id
_entity.type
_entity.pdbx_description
1 polymer ?
#
loop_
_entity_poly.entity_id
_entity_poly.type
_entity_poly.pdbx_seq_one_letter_code
_entity_poly.pdbx_strand_id
1 'polypeptide(L)'
;MGAIPYNHPLFLGMGGMHGPYASNMALTECDLLINLGSRFDDRLASNPDAFVPNAKIIHVDIDPSEINKVIQTDLGIVADCKIVLEQLSEKI
;
A
#
# COMPACT_ATOMS: atom_id res chain seq x y z
N MET A 1 -4.29 9.16 8.14
CA MET A 1 -5.60 9.21 7.45
C MET A 1 -5.81 10.62 6.93
N GLY A 2 -6.20 10.79 5.65
CA GLY A 2 -6.46 12.13 5.09
C GLY A 2 -6.00 12.36 3.65
N ALA A 3 -5.36 11.38 2.99
CA ALA A 3 -4.98 11.51 1.58
C ALA A 3 -6.19 11.50 0.63
N ILE A 4 -7.29 10.84 1.03
CA ILE A 4 -8.57 10.80 0.33
C ILE A 4 -9.68 11.25 1.30
N PRO A 5 -10.69 12.03 0.86
CA PRO A 5 -11.82 12.41 1.72
C PRO A 5 -12.56 11.19 2.30
N TYR A 6 -12.96 11.26 3.57
CA TYR A 6 -13.63 10.15 4.27
C TYR A 6 -14.97 9.73 3.64
N ASN A 7 -15.65 10.66 2.97
CA ASN A 7 -16.92 10.43 2.28
C ASN A 7 -16.74 10.06 0.80
N HIS A 8 -15.50 9.90 0.33
CA HIS A 8 -15.24 9.52 -1.05
C HIS A 8 -15.70 8.06 -1.29
N PRO A 9 -16.42 7.75 -2.38
CA PRO A 9 -17.00 6.43 -2.60
C PRO A 9 -15.97 5.29 -2.72
N LEU A 10 -14.72 5.62 -3.07
CA LEU A 10 -13.61 4.66 -3.15
C LEU A 10 -12.77 4.57 -1.86
N PHE A 11 -13.14 5.30 -0.80
CA PHE A 11 -12.41 5.26 0.45
C PHE A 11 -12.87 4.07 1.30
N LEU A 12 -11.99 3.07 1.45
CA LEU A 12 -12.31 1.83 2.19
C LEU A 12 -12.04 1.91 3.70
N GLY A 13 -11.25 2.89 4.16
CA GLY A 13 -10.80 3.02 5.55
C GLY A 13 -9.32 2.68 5.75
N MET A 14 -8.92 2.47 7.01
CA MET A 14 -7.58 1.98 7.35
C MET A 14 -7.51 0.47 7.21
N GLY A 15 -6.45 -0.07 6.62
CA GLY A 15 -6.10 -1.48 6.78
C GLY A 15 -5.40 -1.75 8.11
N GLY A 16 -5.39 -3.01 8.55
CA GLY A 16 -4.63 -3.51 9.70
C GLY A 16 -5.46 -3.87 10.93
N MET A 17 -4.79 -3.92 12.08
CA MET A 17 -5.29 -4.44 13.37
C MET A 17 -6.57 -3.77 13.88
N HIS A 18 -6.76 -2.49 13.57
CA HIS A 18 -7.96 -1.71 13.92
C HIS A 18 -8.71 -1.22 12.68
N GLY A 19 -8.41 -1.80 11.51
CA GLY A 19 -9.06 -1.48 10.26
C GLY A 19 -10.47 -2.06 10.14
N PRO A 20 -11.37 -1.44 9.35
CA PRO A 20 -12.66 -2.04 9.03
C PRO A 20 -12.49 -3.37 8.29
N TYR A 21 -13.43 -4.29 8.48
CA TYR A 21 -13.46 -5.57 7.78
C TYR A 21 -13.32 -5.43 6.26
N ALA A 22 -14.04 -4.45 5.67
CA ALA A 22 -13.98 -4.18 4.23
C ALA A 22 -12.58 -3.79 3.73
N SER A 23 -11.83 -2.99 4.50
CA SER A 23 -10.44 -2.64 4.16
C SER A 23 -9.53 -3.86 4.18
N ASN A 24 -9.63 -4.69 5.22
CA ASN A 24 -8.79 -5.87 5.37
C ASN A 24 -9.12 -6.94 4.32
N MET A 25 -10.39 -7.15 4.01
CA MET A 25 -10.79 -8.04 2.92
C MET A 25 -10.29 -7.56 1.56
N ALA A 26 -10.35 -6.26 1.28
CA ALA A 26 -9.80 -5.71 0.04
C ALA A 26 -8.29 -5.93 -0.08
N LEU A 27 -7.54 -5.85 1.02
CA LEU A 27 -6.12 -6.19 1.05
C LEU A 27 -5.90 -7.70 0.84
N THR A 28 -6.68 -8.56 1.49
CA THR A 28 -6.51 -10.01 1.40
C THR A 28 -6.84 -10.56 0.00
N GLU A 29 -7.86 -10.01 -0.65
CA GLU A 29 -8.38 -10.50 -1.94
C GLU A 29 -7.76 -9.82 -3.16
N CYS A 30 -6.90 -8.82 -2.98
CA CYS A 30 -6.27 -8.16 -4.13
C CYS A 30 -5.23 -9.06 -4.81
N ASP A 31 -5.07 -8.88 -6.12
CA ASP A 31 -4.02 -9.47 -6.95
C ASP A 31 -2.87 -8.47 -7.21
N LEU A 32 -3.08 -7.19 -6.89
CA LEU A 32 -2.08 -6.13 -6.97
C LEU A 32 -2.27 -5.15 -5.79
N LEU A 33 -1.20 -4.94 -5.02
CA LEU A 33 -1.11 -3.93 -3.99
C LEU A 33 -0.13 -2.83 -4.43
N ILE A 34 -0.62 -1.59 -4.50
CA ILE A 34 0.21 -0.42 -4.76
C ILE A 34 0.34 0.36 -3.45
N ASN A 35 1.50 0.24 -2.80
CA ASN A 35 1.82 0.93 -1.56
C ASN A 35 2.61 2.21 -1.86
N LEU A 36 2.01 3.37 -1.58
CA LEU A 36 2.57 4.69 -1.87
C LEU A 36 2.89 5.41 -0.55
N GLY A 37 4.18 5.58 -0.24
CA GLY A 37 4.64 6.39 0.90
C GLY A 37 4.25 5.85 2.27
N SER A 38 4.10 4.52 2.38
CA SER A 38 3.82 3.80 3.62
C SER A 38 4.86 2.71 3.83
N ARG A 39 5.12 2.34 5.09
CA ARG A 39 6.27 1.51 5.50
C ARG A 39 5.93 0.08 5.93
N PHE A 40 4.74 -0.41 5.59
CA PHE A 40 4.26 -1.75 6.00
C PHE A 40 4.48 -2.04 7.49
N ASP A 41 4.06 -1.14 8.38
CA ASP A 41 4.29 -1.33 9.82
C ASP A 41 3.55 -2.57 10.38
N ASP A 42 3.98 -3.00 11.57
CA ASP A 42 3.49 -4.20 12.26
C ASP A 42 1.99 -4.17 12.58
N ARG A 43 1.35 -3.00 12.61
CA ARG A 43 -0.09 -2.88 12.82
C ARG A 43 -0.88 -3.05 11.53
N LEU A 44 -0.26 -2.86 10.37
CA LEU A 44 -0.83 -3.17 9.06
C LEU A 44 -0.55 -4.62 8.67
N ALA A 45 0.72 -5.01 8.69
CA ALA A 45 1.21 -6.33 8.27
C ALA A 45 1.69 -7.14 9.47
N SER A 46 0.78 -7.50 10.37
CA SER A 46 1.10 -8.21 11.61
C SER A 46 1.70 -9.60 11.40
N ASN A 47 1.44 -10.23 10.26
CA ASN A 47 2.13 -11.42 9.78
C ASN A 47 2.63 -11.17 8.35
N PRO A 48 3.88 -10.70 8.17
CA PRO A 48 4.45 -10.38 6.87
C PRO A 48 4.35 -11.52 5.84
N ASP A 49 4.56 -12.77 6.26
CA ASP A 49 4.54 -13.94 5.38
C ASP A 49 3.14 -14.28 4.85
N ALA A 50 2.09 -13.80 5.52
CA ALA A 50 0.70 -14.00 5.14
C ALA A 50 0.02 -12.70 4.68
N PHE A 51 0.76 -11.60 4.58
CA PHE A 51 0.22 -10.31 4.17
C PHE A 51 -0.01 -10.32 2.66
N VAL A 52 -1.25 -10.05 2.23
CA VAL A 52 -1.69 -10.00 0.82
C VAL A 52 -1.24 -11.22 -0.02
N PRO A 53 -1.68 -12.44 0.35
CA PRO A 53 -1.05 -13.71 -0.05
C PRO A 53 -1.04 -13.99 -1.57
N ASN A 54 -1.93 -13.36 -2.34
CA ASN A 54 -2.06 -13.56 -3.78
C ASN A 54 -1.65 -12.33 -4.60
N ALA A 55 -1.17 -11.26 -3.95
CA ALA A 55 -0.93 -9.99 -4.60
C ALA A 55 0.50 -9.84 -5.13
N LYS A 56 0.63 -9.16 -6.26
CA LYS A 56 1.85 -8.48 -6.66
C LYS A 56 2.01 -7.19 -5.87
N ILE A 57 3.22 -6.88 -5.41
CA ILE A 57 3.46 -5.77 -4.52
C ILE A 57 4.35 -4.72 -5.19
N ILE A 58 3.80 -3.52 -5.40
CA ILE A 58 4.53 -2.34 -5.81
C ILE A 58 4.69 -1.44 -4.59
N HIS A 59 5.92 -1.03 -4.28
CA HIS A 59 6.22 -0.15 -3.15
C HIS A 59 6.99 1.07 -3.64
N VAL A 60 6.39 2.24 -3.43
CA VAL A 60 7.02 3.54 -3.67
C VAL A 60 7.35 4.17 -2.33
N ASP A 61 8.63 4.44 -2.11
CA ASP A 61 9.10 5.16 -0.93
C ASP A 61 10.24 6.11 -1.32
N ILE A 62 10.37 7.23 -0.61
CA ILE A 62 11.49 8.16 -0.83
C ILE A 62 12.76 7.65 -0.14
N ASP A 63 12.62 6.84 0.92
CA ASP A 63 13.72 6.23 1.64
C ASP A 63 14.05 4.84 1.05
N PRO A 64 15.23 4.65 0.43
CA PRO A 64 15.61 3.36 -0.13
C PRO A 64 15.70 2.25 0.92
N SER A 65 15.87 2.58 2.21
CA SER A 65 15.97 1.60 3.29
C SER A 65 14.64 0.94 3.67
N GLU A 66 13.51 1.52 3.25
CA GLU A 66 12.17 0.95 3.50
C GLU A 66 11.77 -0.10 2.45
N ILE A 67 12.38 -0.06 1.26
CA ILE A 67 12.12 -1.04 0.21
C ILE A 67 12.64 -2.42 0.63
N ASN A 68 11.79 -3.45 0.54
CA ASN A 68 12.07 -4.84 0.94
C ASN A 68 12.41 -5.03 2.44
N LYS A 69 12.15 -4.02 3.29
CA LYS A 69 12.50 -4.07 4.73
C LYS A 69 11.58 -4.99 5.53
N VAL A 70 10.26 -4.84 5.37
CA VAL A 70 9.26 -5.64 6.10
C VAL A 70 8.63 -6.70 5.19
N ILE A 71 8.26 -6.30 3.98
CA ILE A 71 7.62 -7.15 2.97
C ILE A 71 8.53 -7.19 1.74
N GLN A 72 8.75 -8.38 1.16
CA GLN A 72 9.43 -8.49 -0.13
C GLN A 72 8.50 -7.98 -1.25
N THR A 73 8.99 -7.04 -2.04
CA THR A 73 8.22 -6.35 -3.09
C THR A 73 8.58 -6.88 -4.47
N ASP A 74 7.61 -6.95 -5.39
CA ASP A 74 7.87 -7.31 -6.79
C ASP A 74 8.48 -6.14 -7.56
N LEU A 75 8.12 -4.90 -7.20
CA LEU A 75 8.68 -3.67 -7.77
C LEU A 75 8.83 -2.58 -6.70
N GLY A 76 10.08 -2.26 -6.36
CA GLY A 76 10.42 -1.13 -5.51
C GLY A 76 10.80 0.11 -6.33
N ILE A 77 10.21 1.26 -6.04
CA ILE A 77 10.50 2.56 -6.68
C ILE A 77 10.97 3.54 -5.61
N VAL A 78 12.22 4.00 -5.75
CA VAL A 78 12.80 5.01 -4.84
C VAL A 78 12.59 6.40 -5.44
N ALA A 79 11.54 7.08 -5.01
CA ALA A 79 11.15 8.40 -5.53
C ALA A 79 10.15 9.12 -4.62
N ASP A 80 9.97 10.42 -4.83
CA ASP A 80 8.84 11.16 -4.28
C ASP A 80 7.53 10.61 -4.85
N CYS A 81 6.62 10.18 -3.97
CA CYS A 81 5.32 9.63 -4.34
C CYS A 81 4.49 10.59 -5.20
N LYS A 82 4.62 11.91 -5.00
CA LYS A 82 3.93 12.91 -5.82
C LYS A 82 4.35 12.82 -7.28
N ILE A 83 5.66 12.73 -7.54
CA ILE A 83 6.21 12.64 -8.91
C ILE A 83 5.75 11.35 -9.57
N VAL A 84 5.78 10.22 -8.84
CA VAL A 84 5.33 8.93 -9.36
C VAL A 84 3.84 8.97 -9.73
N LEU A 85 2.99 9.58 -8.88
CA LEU A 85 1.56 9.74 -9.16
C LEU A 85 1.28 10.64 -10.35
N GLU A 86 2.01 11.75 -10.50
CA GLU A 86 1.90 12.65 -11.65
C GLU A 86 2.23 11.90 -12.96
N GLN A 87 3.35 11.17 -12.99
CA GLN A 87 3.75 10.38 -14.17
C GLN A 87 2.80 9.22 -14.49
N LEU A 88 2.19 8.62 -13.47
CA LEU A 88 1.18 7.57 -13.67
C LEU A 88 -0.10 8.15 -14.25
N SER A 89 -0.53 9.32 -13.77
CA SER A 89 -1.76 9.98 -14.21
C SER A 89 -1.68 10.49 -15.65
N GLU A 90 -0.49 10.85 -16.14
CA GLU A 90 -0.28 11.26 -17.54
C GLU A 90 -0.43 10.11 -18.55
N LYS A 91 -0.33 8.86 -18.08
CA LYS A 91 -0.35 7.67 -18.94
C LYS A 91 -1.71 6.97 -19.01
N ILE A 92 -2.70 7.46 -18.26
CA ILE A 92 -4.08 6.94 -18.18
C ILE A 92 -5.01 7.97 -18.82
#